data_AF-A0A5M9K5N0-F1
#
_entry.id   AF-A0A5M9K5N0-F1
#
_cell.length_a   1.000
_cell.length_b   1.000
_cell.length_c   1.000
_cell.angle_alpha   90.00
_cell.angle_beta   90.00
_cell.angle_gamma   90.00
#
_symmetry.space_group_name_H-M   'P 1'
#
loop_
_entity.id
_entity.type
_entity.pdbx_description
1 polymer ?
#
loop_
_entity_poly.entity_id
_entity_poly.type
_entity_poly.pdbx_seq_one_letter_code
_entity_poly.pdbx_strand_id
1 'polypeptide(L)'
;MARSEAAWRSSVKSRHEMASQHPSYPRIPFFPAQHLSDFAKTPYTLWDFFPATWTCPHDIQRIGRLGDGGKWVCGMSLYERGAPAPPPAASSPSTSQPPAPPREITIYSFGVNDESTFEQEMLTRIPHAQIHAYDFSVARFGPQLTGATSARAHFRKVGLGAADAPSQVPPFYTLQSLMAQNKHAYIDILKMDIEGSEYAALDAFMDFYGERGGELPVGQVMIELHLVDDQHVDFARFVKWWERLEGFGMRPVWFESNLLAVTLGEGKTDPRCVEYVWVNVKDGRSVLLGE
;
A
#
# COMPACT_ATOMS: atom_id res chain seq x y z
N MET A 1 -12.80 3.95 -15.48
CA MET A 1 -11.37 4.38 -15.56
C MET A 1 -11.17 5.81 -16.07
N ALA A 2 -11.57 6.19 -17.29
CA ALA A 2 -11.26 7.52 -17.85
C ALA A 2 -11.71 8.72 -16.98
N ARG A 3 -12.89 8.64 -16.34
CA ARG A 3 -13.37 9.68 -15.43
C ARG A 3 -12.50 9.81 -14.17
N SER A 4 -12.11 8.68 -13.57
CA SER A 4 -11.21 8.66 -12.40
C SER A 4 -9.82 9.22 -12.76
N GLU A 5 -9.29 8.91 -13.94
CA GLU A 5 -8.04 9.51 -14.44
C GLU A 5 -8.14 11.02 -14.62
N ALA A 6 -9.27 11.53 -15.14
CA ALA A 6 -9.49 12.97 -15.26
C ALA A 6 -9.57 13.67 -13.90
N ALA A 7 -10.26 13.06 -12.93
CA ALA A 7 -10.34 13.57 -11.56
C ALA A 7 -8.96 13.62 -10.89
N TRP A 8 -8.19 12.53 -10.98
CA TRP A 8 -6.81 12.48 -10.48
C TRP A 8 -5.93 13.56 -11.13
N ARG A 9 -5.94 13.71 -12.46
CA ARG A 9 -5.16 14.77 -13.15
C ARG A 9 -5.55 16.17 -12.71
N SER A 10 -6.84 16.42 -12.50
CA SER A 10 -7.32 17.70 -11.95
C SER A 10 -6.76 17.94 -10.55
N SER A 11 -6.78 16.92 -9.69
CA SER A 11 -6.23 16.99 -8.34
C SER A 11 -4.73 17.25 -8.33
N VAL A 12 -3.95 16.58 -9.19
CA VAL A 12 -2.51 16.84 -9.37
C VAL A 12 -2.26 18.30 -9.77
N LYS A 13 -3.04 18.83 -10.73
CA LYS A 13 -2.93 20.23 -11.13
C LYS A 13 -3.21 21.18 -9.95
N SER A 14 -4.31 20.96 -9.23
CA SER A 14 -4.67 21.78 -8.06
C SER A 14 -3.63 21.69 -6.94
N ARG A 15 -3.03 20.52 -6.70
CA ARG A 15 -1.91 20.34 -5.75
C ARG A 15 -0.74 21.27 -6.09
N HIS A 16 -0.31 21.29 -7.35
CA HIS A 16 0.80 22.16 -7.78
C HIS A 16 0.44 23.64 -7.72
N GLU A 17 -0.79 24.01 -8.09
CA GLU A 17 -1.27 25.40 -8.00
C GLU A 17 -1.27 25.87 -6.54
N MET A 18 -1.84 25.08 -5.63
CA MET A 18 -1.86 25.38 -4.19
C MET A 18 -0.45 25.46 -3.61
N ALA A 19 0.43 24.49 -3.96
CA ALA A 19 1.79 24.45 -3.42
C ALA A 19 2.63 25.64 -3.89
N SER A 20 2.60 25.97 -5.19
CA SER A 20 3.40 27.06 -5.76
C SER A 20 2.98 28.46 -5.27
N GLN A 21 1.73 28.63 -4.86
CA GLN A 21 1.22 29.89 -4.30
C GLN A 21 1.53 30.05 -2.80
N HIS A 22 1.95 28.97 -2.12
CA HIS A 22 2.23 29.04 -0.69
C HIS A 22 3.55 29.78 -0.40
N PRO A 23 3.57 30.78 0.51
CA PRO A 23 4.77 31.60 0.76
C PRO A 23 6.02 30.81 1.19
N SER A 24 5.83 29.66 1.84
CA SER A 24 6.92 28.81 2.31
C SER A 24 7.38 27.76 1.30
N TYR A 25 6.81 27.69 0.09
CA TYR A 25 7.20 26.69 -0.90
C TYR A 25 8.71 26.73 -1.22
N PRO A 26 9.43 25.58 -1.26
CA PRO A 26 8.94 24.20 -1.18
C PRO A 26 8.88 23.60 0.25
N ARG A 27 9.10 24.38 1.30
CA ARG A 27 9.08 23.99 2.71
C ARG A 27 7.74 24.35 3.39
N ILE A 28 6.64 23.90 2.80
CA ILE A 28 5.30 24.12 3.38
C ILE A 28 5.19 23.30 4.68
N PRO A 29 4.79 23.90 5.80
CA PRO A 29 4.52 23.14 7.03
C PRO A 29 3.34 22.18 6.85
N PHE A 30 3.40 21.00 7.46
CA PHE A 30 2.35 19.98 7.32
C PHE A 30 1.04 20.33 8.01
N PHE A 31 1.11 20.90 9.21
CA PHE A 31 -0.07 21.21 10.02
C PHE A 31 0.00 22.66 10.54
N PRO A 32 -0.06 23.68 9.66
CA PRO A 32 0.14 25.07 10.06
C PRO A 32 -0.99 25.67 10.89
N ALA A 33 -2.24 25.20 10.70
CA ALA A 33 -3.37 25.73 11.45
C ALA A 33 -3.49 25.06 12.82
N GLN A 34 -3.02 25.75 13.86
CA GLN A 34 -3.05 25.23 15.23
C GLN A 34 -4.15 25.85 16.08
N HIS A 35 -4.66 27.02 15.69
CA HIS A 35 -5.80 27.70 16.31
C HIS A 35 -6.82 28.18 15.26
N LEU A 36 -8.03 28.53 15.70
CA LEU A 36 -9.07 29.05 14.80
C LEU A 36 -8.62 30.31 14.04
N SER A 37 -7.77 31.14 14.66
CA SER A 37 -7.18 32.33 14.04
C SER A 37 -6.27 32.02 12.85
N ASP A 38 -5.74 30.81 12.77
CA ASP A 38 -4.82 30.40 11.71
C ASP A 38 -5.57 29.90 10.48
N PHE A 39 -6.80 29.43 10.66
CA PHE A 39 -7.63 28.85 9.59
C PHE A 39 -7.80 29.78 8.40
N ALA A 40 -8.00 31.08 8.64
CA ALA A 40 -8.13 32.06 7.56
C ALA A 40 -6.87 32.18 6.68
N LYS A 41 -5.69 31.79 7.19
CA LYS A 41 -4.40 31.86 6.48
C LYS A 41 -4.01 30.53 5.87
N THR A 42 -4.22 29.44 6.59
CA THR A 42 -3.79 28.09 6.18
C THR A 42 -4.91 27.06 6.44
N PRO A 43 -6.02 27.10 5.69
CA PRO A 43 -7.18 26.21 5.87
C PRO A 43 -6.92 24.81 5.30
N TYR A 44 -5.79 24.20 5.63
CA TYR A 44 -5.35 22.94 5.08
C TYR A 44 -4.38 22.21 6.03
N THR A 45 -4.17 20.94 5.73
CA THR A 45 -3.12 20.06 6.23
C THR A 45 -2.32 19.50 5.05
N LEU A 46 -1.22 18.79 5.32
CA LEU A 46 -0.48 18.07 4.28
C LEU A 46 -1.40 17.18 3.43
N TRP A 47 -2.35 16.50 4.08
CA TRP A 47 -3.19 15.51 3.43
C TRP A 47 -4.13 16.10 2.38
N ASP A 48 -4.50 17.38 2.51
CA ASP A 48 -5.33 18.09 1.53
C ASP A 48 -4.63 18.31 0.19
N PHE A 49 -3.30 18.22 0.15
CA PHE A 49 -2.54 18.22 -1.10
C PHE A 49 -2.60 16.87 -1.83
N PHE A 50 -2.95 15.77 -1.14
CA PHE A 50 -2.85 14.40 -1.67
C PHE A 50 -4.14 13.59 -1.54
N PRO A 51 -5.32 14.13 -1.91
CA PRO A 51 -6.57 13.40 -1.72
C PRO A 51 -6.68 12.16 -2.62
N ALA A 52 -7.40 11.14 -2.15
CA ALA A 52 -7.75 9.95 -2.92
C ALA A 52 -8.84 10.22 -3.95
N THR A 53 -8.47 10.89 -5.04
CA THR A 53 -9.41 11.37 -6.06
C THR A 53 -9.67 10.39 -7.20
N TRP A 54 -8.96 9.26 -7.23
CA TRP A 54 -9.19 8.22 -8.23
C TRP A 54 -10.18 7.20 -7.69
N THR A 55 -11.42 7.23 -8.16
CA THR A 55 -12.44 6.27 -7.68
C THR A 55 -12.10 4.84 -8.08
N CYS A 56 -12.03 3.93 -7.09
CA CYS A 56 -11.94 2.48 -7.29
C CYS A 56 -13.04 2.04 -8.29
N PRO A 57 -12.72 1.32 -9.37
CA PRO A 57 -13.68 0.92 -10.38
C PRO A 57 -14.62 -0.21 -9.92
N HIS A 58 -14.33 -0.80 -8.76
CA HIS A 58 -14.99 -1.97 -8.20
C HIS A 58 -15.52 -1.70 -6.80
N ASP A 59 -15.98 -2.74 -6.11
CA ASP A 59 -16.32 -2.65 -4.70
C ASP A 59 -15.11 -2.24 -3.85
N ILE A 60 -15.35 -1.50 -2.77
CA ILE A 60 -14.34 -1.25 -1.75
C ILE A 60 -14.83 -1.83 -0.43
N GLN A 61 -14.03 -2.68 0.19
CA GLN A 61 -14.41 -3.40 1.40
C GLN A 61 -13.35 -3.25 2.47
N ARG A 62 -13.79 -3.15 3.72
CA ARG A 62 -12.91 -3.15 4.88
C ARG A 62 -12.69 -4.58 5.35
N ILE A 63 -11.44 -5.02 5.41
CA ILE A 63 -11.03 -6.39 5.70
C ILE A 63 -10.27 -6.42 7.01
N GLY A 64 -10.59 -7.39 7.87
CA GLY A 64 -10.09 -7.47 9.25
C GLY A 64 -11.01 -6.75 10.23
N ARG A 65 -10.57 -6.67 11.50
CA ARG A 65 -11.38 -6.09 12.59
C ARG A 65 -11.69 -4.62 12.37
N LEU A 66 -12.80 -4.15 12.93
CA LEU A 66 -13.10 -2.73 13.06
C LEU A 66 -12.08 -2.01 13.96
N GLY A 67 -11.87 -0.72 13.71
CA GLY A 67 -10.81 0.05 14.36
C GLY A 67 -9.43 -0.31 13.79
N ASP A 68 -8.38 0.01 14.54
CA ASP A 68 -7.00 -0.14 14.09
C ASP A 68 -6.63 -1.55 13.61
N GLY A 69 -5.79 -1.69 12.58
CA GLY A 69 -5.29 -2.97 12.04
C GLY A 69 -6.05 -3.54 10.83
N GLY A 70 -7.37 -3.34 10.72
CA GLY A 70 -8.11 -3.70 9.50
C GLY A 70 -7.80 -2.73 8.36
N LYS A 71 -7.75 -3.20 7.11
CA LYS A 71 -7.39 -2.38 5.93
C LYS A 71 -8.49 -2.38 4.86
N TRP A 72 -8.53 -1.32 4.06
CA TRP A 72 -9.46 -1.21 2.92
C TRP A 72 -8.87 -1.88 1.66
N VAL A 73 -9.70 -2.60 0.90
CA VAL A 73 -9.33 -3.32 -0.32
C VAL A 73 -10.26 -2.90 -1.46
N CYS A 74 -9.70 -2.42 -2.58
CA CYS A 74 -10.42 -2.21 -3.82
C CYS A 74 -10.55 -3.54 -4.59
N GLY A 75 -11.76 -3.85 -5.06
CA GLY A 75 -12.09 -5.03 -5.85
C GLY A 75 -12.01 -6.35 -5.08
N MET A 76 -12.40 -6.39 -3.80
CA MET A 76 -12.38 -7.64 -3.03
C MET A 76 -13.18 -8.75 -3.73
N SER A 77 -14.32 -8.41 -4.33
CA SER A 77 -15.14 -9.38 -5.08
C SER A 77 -14.42 -10.01 -6.27
N LEU A 78 -13.42 -9.35 -6.85
CA LEU A 78 -12.62 -9.89 -7.96
C LEU A 78 -11.61 -10.92 -7.46
N TYR A 79 -10.94 -10.64 -6.34
CA TYR A 79 -10.03 -11.59 -5.72
C TYR A 79 -10.75 -12.86 -5.26
N GLU A 80 -11.99 -12.75 -4.76
CA GLU A 80 -12.81 -13.92 -4.41
C GLU A 80 -13.22 -14.75 -5.64
N ARG A 81 -13.60 -14.09 -6.75
CA ARG A 81 -13.95 -14.76 -8.01
C ARG A 81 -12.77 -15.56 -8.55
N GLY A 82 -11.57 -15.01 -8.45
CA GLY A 82 -10.34 -15.59 -9.00
C GLY A 82 -10.26 -15.42 -10.52
N ALA A 83 -9.12 -14.95 -11.02
CA ALA A 83 -8.85 -14.92 -12.45
C ALA A 83 -8.36 -16.30 -12.93
N PRO A 84 -8.73 -16.77 -14.14
CA PRO A 84 -8.16 -17.99 -14.70
C PRO A 84 -6.63 -17.88 -14.76
N ALA A 85 -5.92 -18.97 -14.45
CA ALA A 85 -4.47 -19.00 -14.64
C ALA A 85 -4.12 -18.74 -16.13
N PRO A 86 -3.03 -17.99 -16.43
CA PRO A 86 -2.57 -17.82 -17.79
C PRO A 86 -2.34 -19.19 -18.44
N PRO A 87 -2.71 -19.39 -19.72
CA PRO A 87 -2.42 -20.63 -20.40
C PRO A 87 -0.91 -20.86 -20.43
N PRO A 88 -0.44 -22.11 -20.28
CA PRO A 88 0.98 -22.42 -20.37
C PRO A 88 1.53 -21.97 -21.72
N ALA A 89 2.73 -21.40 -21.72
CA ALA A 89 3.43 -21.03 -22.95
C ALA A 89 3.64 -22.30 -23.78
N ALA A 90 2.90 -22.41 -24.90
CA ALA A 90 2.79 -23.57 -25.79
C ALA A 90 1.80 -24.69 -25.36
N SER A 91 0.49 -24.45 -25.53
CA SER A 91 -0.45 -25.54 -25.79
C SER A 91 -1.36 -25.22 -26.97
N SER A 92 -1.45 -26.17 -27.90
CA SER A 92 -2.36 -26.14 -29.06
C SER A 92 -3.83 -26.09 -28.60
N PRO A 93 -4.75 -25.50 -29.38
CA PRO A 93 -6.15 -25.38 -29.00
C PRO A 93 -6.82 -26.76 -29.01
N SER A 94 -6.94 -27.37 -27.83
CA SER A 94 -7.72 -28.58 -27.61
C SER A 94 -9.08 -28.21 -27.01
N THR A 95 -10.14 -28.49 -27.76
CA THR A 95 -11.53 -28.42 -27.28
C THR A 95 -11.75 -29.40 -26.12
N SER A 96 -12.44 -28.94 -25.07
CA SER A 96 -12.88 -29.64 -23.84
C SER A 96 -11.85 -29.87 -22.71
N GLN A 97 -10.99 -28.90 -22.42
CA GLN A 97 -10.33 -28.87 -21.10
C GLN A 97 -11.29 -28.28 -20.03
N PRO A 98 -11.33 -28.86 -18.81
CA PRO A 98 -11.99 -28.21 -17.69
C PRO A 98 -11.38 -26.81 -17.46
N PRO A 99 -12.15 -25.85 -16.90
CA PRO A 99 -11.63 -24.51 -16.65
C PRO A 99 -10.34 -24.59 -15.83
N ALA A 100 -9.32 -23.86 -16.26
CA ALA A 100 -8.05 -23.78 -15.54
C ALA A 100 -8.30 -23.35 -14.09
N PRO A 101 -7.55 -23.89 -13.12
CA PRO A 101 -7.67 -23.42 -11.74
C PRO A 101 -7.40 -21.91 -11.67
N PRO A 102 -8.00 -21.20 -10.69
CA PRO A 102 -7.69 -19.80 -10.47
C PRO A 102 -6.20 -19.58 -10.28
N ARG A 103 -5.68 -18.46 -10.81
CA ARG A 103 -4.32 -18.01 -10.53
C ARG A 103 -4.18 -17.78 -9.03
N GLU A 104 -3.05 -18.21 -8.45
CA GLU A 104 -2.70 -17.89 -7.07
C GLU A 104 -2.62 -16.36 -6.85
N ILE A 105 -3.15 -15.90 -5.72
CA ILE A 105 -3.07 -14.49 -5.30
C ILE A 105 -1.96 -14.34 -4.27
N THR A 106 -0.92 -13.60 -4.60
CA THR A 106 0.26 -13.40 -3.74
C THR A 106 0.10 -12.10 -2.94
N ILE A 107 0.02 -12.20 -1.62
CA ILE A 107 -0.14 -11.06 -0.72
C ILE A 107 1.11 -10.94 0.15
N TYR A 108 1.67 -9.74 0.22
CA TYR A 108 2.76 -9.42 1.14
C TYR A 108 2.21 -8.56 2.27
N SER A 109 2.49 -8.92 3.51
CA SER A 109 2.05 -8.16 4.69
C SER A 109 3.21 -7.82 5.60
N PHE A 110 3.50 -6.52 5.72
CA PHE A 110 4.56 -6.00 6.58
C PHE A 110 3.96 -5.28 7.78
N GLY A 111 4.54 -5.53 8.97
CA GLY A 111 4.02 -5.02 10.24
C GLY A 111 2.70 -5.66 10.60
N VAL A 112 2.78 -6.94 10.99
CA VAL A 112 1.60 -7.69 11.41
C VAL A 112 1.36 -7.52 12.91
N ASN A 113 2.43 -7.29 13.68
CA ASN A 113 2.39 -7.22 15.14
C ASN A 113 1.61 -8.41 15.75
N ASP A 114 0.69 -8.16 16.68
CA ASP A 114 -0.18 -9.16 17.29
C ASP A 114 -1.62 -9.15 16.72
N GLU A 115 -1.86 -8.43 15.63
CA GLU A 115 -3.15 -8.27 14.97
C GLU A 115 -3.11 -8.89 13.57
N SER A 116 -3.70 -10.08 13.41
CA SER A 116 -3.70 -10.78 12.13
C SER A 116 -5.10 -11.02 11.54
N THR A 117 -6.06 -10.13 11.83
CA THR A 117 -7.43 -10.31 11.33
C THR A 117 -7.53 -10.04 9.85
N PHE A 118 -6.76 -9.09 9.31
CA PHE A 118 -6.67 -8.87 7.87
C PHE A 118 -6.20 -10.14 7.16
N GLU A 119 -5.07 -10.71 7.60
CA GLU A 119 -4.48 -11.89 6.98
C GLU A 119 -5.42 -13.10 7.09
N GLN A 120 -6.03 -13.29 8.27
CA GLN A 120 -7.01 -14.35 8.47
C GLN A 120 -8.21 -14.22 7.53
N GLU A 121 -8.81 -13.03 7.42
CA GLU A 121 -9.99 -12.83 6.59
C GLU A 121 -9.67 -13.00 5.10
N MET A 122 -8.55 -12.43 4.62
CA MET A 122 -8.10 -12.61 3.24
C MET A 122 -7.93 -14.10 2.89
N LEU A 123 -7.27 -14.87 3.75
CA LEU A 123 -7.08 -16.30 3.53
C LEU A 123 -8.40 -17.07 3.57
N THR A 124 -9.32 -16.71 4.47
CA THR A 124 -10.65 -17.34 4.53
C THR A 124 -11.46 -17.09 3.26
N ARG A 125 -11.47 -15.86 2.75
CA ARG A 125 -12.30 -15.44 1.61
C ARG A 125 -11.71 -15.82 0.25
N ILE A 126 -10.39 -15.95 0.16
CA ILE A 126 -9.66 -16.28 -1.06
C ILE A 126 -8.90 -17.60 -0.85
N PRO A 127 -9.50 -18.76 -1.20
CA PRO A 127 -8.88 -20.07 -0.95
C PRO A 127 -7.55 -20.29 -1.66
N HIS A 128 -7.30 -19.54 -2.73
CA HIS A 128 -6.10 -19.60 -3.57
C HIS A 128 -5.12 -18.43 -3.28
N ALA A 129 -5.29 -17.70 -2.18
CA ALA A 129 -4.32 -16.71 -1.73
C ALA A 129 -3.21 -17.33 -0.88
N GLN A 130 -1.99 -16.83 -1.06
CA GLN A 130 -0.83 -17.04 -0.18
C GLN A 130 -0.44 -15.70 0.46
N ILE A 131 -0.22 -15.71 1.77
CA ILE A 131 0.27 -14.54 2.51
C ILE A 131 1.71 -14.78 2.94
N HIS A 132 2.58 -13.85 2.56
CA HIS A 132 3.96 -13.77 3.03
C HIS A 132 4.07 -12.58 3.97
N ALA A 133 4.15 -12.87 5.26
CA ALA A 133 4.15 -11.89 6.32
C ALA A 133 5.53 -11.69 6.93
N TYR A 134 5.81 -10.45 7.28
CA TYR A 134 7.12 -10.00 7.73
C TYR A 134 6.98 -9.00 8.86
N ASP A 135 7.63 -9.30 9.98
CA ASP A 135 7.67 -8.40 11.11
C ASP A 135 8.90 -8.72 11.97
N PHE A 136 9.73 -7.74 12.22
CA PHE A 136 10.97 -7.92 12.98
C PHE A 136 10.76 -7.82 14.51
N SER A 137 9.62 -7.29 14.95
CA SER A 137 9.31 -7.06 16.37
C SER A 137 8.69 -8.30 17.02
N VAL A 138 7.82 -9.02 16.30
CA VAL A 138 7.16 -10.23 16.80
C VAL A 138 7.83 -11.52 16.33
N ALA A 139 7.36 -12.67 16.82
CA ALA A 139 7.92 -13.98 16.49
C ALA A 139 7.01 -14.84 15.58
N ARG A 140 5.76 -14.43 15.40
CA ARG A 140 4.71 -15.15 14.66
C ARG A 140 3.53 -14.21 14.40
N PHE A 141 2.60 -14.66 13.57
CA PHE A 141 1.26 -14.06 13.45
C PHE A 141 0.55 -13.93 14.80
N GLY A 142 -0.39 -12.99 14.86
CA GLY A 142 -1.36 -12.84 15.94
C GLY A 142 -2.26 -14.08 16.10
N PRO A 143 -2.96 -14.19 17.25
CA PRO A 143 -3.74 -15.37 17.62
C PRO A 143 -4.97 -15.63 16.73
N GLN A 144 -5.31 -14.73 15.81
CA GLN A 144 -6.49 -14.82 14.95
C GLN A 144 -6.30 -15.79 13.78
N LEU A 145 -5.05 -16.16 13.47
CA LEU A 145 -4.75 -17.16 12.44
C LEU A 145 -5.21 -18.56 12.87
N THR A 146 -6.11 -19.15 12.08
CA THR A 146 -6.69 -20.48 12.35
C THR A 146 -5.86 -21.61 11.73
N GLY A 147 -6.06 -22.83 12.22
CA GLY A 147 -5.45 -24.02 11.62
C GLY A 147 -5.87 -24.29 10.16
N ALA A 148 -7.02 -23.77 9.72
CA ALA A 148 -7.51 -23.95 8.34
C ALA A 148 -6.77 -23.06 7.32
N THR A 149 -6.17 -21.96 7.78
CA THR A 149 -5.49 -20.96 6.92
C THR A 149 -3.97 -21.01 7.05
N SER A 150 -3.45 -21.62 8.11
CA SER A 150 -2.01 -21.64 8.44
C SER A 150 -1.11 -22.19 7.32
N ALA A 151 -1.57 -23.16 6.54
CA ALA A 151 -0.78 -23.74 5.43
C ALA A 151 -0.47 -22.73 4.30
N ARG A 152 -1.21 -21.62 4.24
CA ARG A 152 -1.07 -20.55 3.24
C ARG A 152 -0.54 -19.24 3.84
N ALA A 153 -0.16 -19.26 5.12
CA ALA A 153 0.33 -18.12 5.86
C ALA A 153 1.80 -18.34 6.25
N HIS A 154 2.71 -17.61 5.61
CA HIS A 154 4.14 -17.78 5.75
C HIS A 154 4.72 -16.60 6.53
N PHE A 155 5.17 -16.81 7.77
CA PHE A 155 5.76 -15.75 8.59
C PHE A 155 7.29 -15.81 8.58
N ARG A 156 7.95 -14.66 8.47
CA ARG A 156 9.39 -14.52 8.69
C ARG A 156 9.68 -13.30 9.57
N LYS A 157 10.51 -13.51 10.60
CA LYS A 157 10.98 -12.44 11.49
C LYS A 157 12.08 -11.60 10.81
N VAL A 158 11.68 -10.65 9.98
CA VAL A 158 12.59 -9.80 9.19
C VAL A 158 12.01 -8.39 9.07
N GLY A 159 12.89 -7.41 8.98
CA GLY A 159 12.52 -6.02 8.69
C GLY A 159 12.53 -5.73 7.19
N LEU A 160 11.70 -4.77 6.78
CA LEU A 160 11.75 -4.17 5.45
C LEU A 160 12.56 -2.88 5.52
N GLY A 161 13.50 -2.69 4.60
CA GLY A 161 14.35 -1.50 4.58
C GLY A 161 14.85 -1.12 3.20
N ALA A 162 15.62 -0.03 3.14
CA ALA A 162 16.18 0.51 1.89
C ALA A 162 17.32 -0.34 1.30
N ALA A 163 17.95 -1.20 2.11
CA ALA A 163 19.04 -2.07 1.70
C ALA A 163 18.99 -3.41 2.45
N ASP A 164 19.61 -4.44 1.87
CA ASP A 164 19.74 -5.74 2.52
C ASP A 164 20.81 -5.68 3.61
N ALA A 165 20.44 -6.09 4.82
CA ALA A 165 21.32 -6.24 5.97
C ALA A 165 21.13 -7.64 6.61
N PRO A 166 21.53 -8.72 5.91
CA PRO A 166 21.27 -10.09 6.35
C PRO A 166 22.01 -10.48 7.64
N SER A 167 23.06 -9.75 8.01
CA SER A 167 23.82 -9.96 9.24
C SER A 167 23.25 -9.23 10.46
N GLN A 168 22.27 -8.35 10.29
CA GLN A 168 21.59 -7.69 11.41
C GLN A 168 20.70 -8.71 12.13
N VAL A 169 20.47 -8.51 13.43
CA VAL A 169 19.59 -9.36 14.24
C VAL A 169 18.49 -8.48 14.85
N PRO A 170 17.23 -8.59 14.39
CA PRO A 170 16.73 -9.35 13.23
C PRO A 170 17.23 -8.78 11.88
N PRO A 171 17.26 -9.58 10.79
CA PRO A 171 17.79 -9.13 9.50
C PRO A 171 16.78 -8.26 8.75
N PHE A 172 17.31 -7.33 7.96
CA PHE A 172 16.51 -6.45 7.09
C PHE A 172 16.76 -6.79 5.62
N TYR A 173 15.72 -6.66 4.79
CA TYR A 173 15.80 -6.87 3.35
C TYR A 173 15.01 -5.80 2.61
N THR A 174 15.35 -5.58 1.35
CA THR A 174 14.52 -4.83 0.39
C THR A 174 13.34 -5.68 -0.10
N LEU A 175 12.30 -5.01 -0.61
CA LEU A 175 11.10 -5.71 -1.11
C LEU A 175 11.45 -6.64 -2.29
N GLN A 176 12.25 -6.17 -3.24
CA GLN A 176 12.70 -6.96 -4.39
C GLN A 176 13.53 -8.19 -3.97
N SER A 177 14.35 -8.09 -2.92
CA SER A 177 15.11 -9.24 -2.40
C SER A 177 14.19 -10.28 -1.77
N LEU A 178 13.16 -9.86 -1.03
CA LEU A 178 12.16 -10.77 -0.47
C LEU A 178 11.32 -11.44 -1.57
N MET A 179 10.95 -10.69 -2.62
CA MET A 179 10.32 -11.25 -3.83
C MET A 179 11.21 -12.32 -4.48
N ALA A 180 12.49 -12.02 -4.68
CA ALA A 180 13.45 -12.96 -5.28
C ALA A 180 13.64 -14.23 -4.42
N GLN A 181 13.75 -14.09 -3.10
CA GLN A 181 13.88 -15.22 -2.18
C GLN A 181 12.67 -16.17 -2.22
N ASN A 182 11.47 -15.61 -2.36
CA ASN A 182 10.25 -16.41 -2.50
C ASN A 182 9.99 -16.86 -3.95
N LYS A 183 10.83 -16.44 -4.91
CA LYS A 183 10.65 -16.68 -6.35
C LYS A 183 9.37 -16.08 -6.91
N HIS A 184 8.92 -14.95 -6.36
CA HIS A 184 7.77 -14.21 -6.86
C HIS A 184 8.20 -13.12 -7.83
N ALA A 185 7.53 -13.04 -8.97
CA ALA A 185 7.70 -11.99 -9.97
C ALA A 185 6.61 -10.90 -9.87
N TYR A 186 5.69 -11.03 -8.91
CA TYR A 186 4.53 -10.17 -8.77
C TYR A 186 3.93 -10.24 -7.36
N ILE A 187 3.33 -9.15 -6.92
CA ILE A 187 2.53 -9.06 -5.69
C ILE A 187 1.14 -8.55 -6.07
N ASP A 188 0.09 -9.30 -5.78
CA ASP A 188 -1.27 -8.83 -6.02
C ASP A 188 -1.62 -7.69 -5.06
N ILE A 189 -1.34 -7.90 -3.78
CA ILE A 189 -1.65 -6.95 -2.70
C ILE A 189 -0.45 -6.81 -1.77
N LEU A 190 0.01 -5.58 -1.57
CA LEU A 190 1.04 -5.22 -0.61
C LEU A 190 0.41 -4.44 0.55
N LYS A 191 0.33 -5.05 1.74
CA LYS A 191 0.07 -4.36 3.00
C LYS A 191 1.39 -3.88 3.60
N MET A 192 1.51 -2.60 3.94
CA MET A 192 2.71 -2.02 4.55
C MET A 192 2.35 -1.08 5.70
N ASP A 193 2.82 -1.42 6.89
CA ASP A 193 2.59 -0.65 8.11
C ASP A 193 3.84 -0.84 8.98
N ILE A 194 4.85 0.03 8.81
CA ILE A 194 6.22 -0.25 9.29
C ILE A 194 6.85 0.97 9.96
N GLU A 195 6.03 1.77 10.63
CA GLU A 195 6.45 2.76 11.62
C GLU A 195 7.50 3.75 11.10
N GLY A 196 7.29 4.28 9.88
CA GLY A 196 8.14 5.30 9.25
C GLY A 196 9.12 4.77 8.21
N SER A 197 9.31 3.45 8.15
CA SER A 197 10.21 2.84 7.16
C SER A 197 9.60 2.76 5.74
N GLU A 198 8.34 3.17 5.56
CA GLU A 198 7.59 3.09 4.31
C GLU A 198 8.31 3.81 3.16
N TYR A 199 8.75 5.05 3.43
CA TYR A 199 9.32 5.92 2.40
C TYR A 199 10.60 5.33 1.81
N ALA A 200 11.52 4.92 2.69
CA ALA A 200 12.82 4.39 2.30
C ALA A 200 12.71 3.01 1.64
N ALA A 201 11.77 2.17 2.11
CA ALA A 201 11.47 0.88 1.48
C ALA A 201 10.91 1.06 0.06
N LEU A 202 9.95 1.97 -0.13
CA LEU A 202 9.36 2.25 -1.43
C LEU A 202 10.29 3.02 -2.36
N ASP A 203 11.20 3.86 -1.85
CA ASP A 203 12.29 4.44 -2.65
C ASP A 203 13.15 3.36 -3.27
N ALA A 204 13.67 2.43 -2.46
CA ALA A 204 14.53 1.35 -2.94
C ALA A 204 13.81 0.47 -3.97
N PHE A 205 12.51 0.22 -3.77
CA PHE A 205 11.69 -0.53 -4.72
C PHE A 205 11.51 0.23 -6.04
N MET A 206 11.19 1.53 -5.98
CA MET A 206 11.05 2.39 -7.15
C MET A 206 12.37 2.60 -7.90
N ASP A 207 13.50 2.76 -7.20
CA ASP A 207 14.82 2.88 -7.80
C ASP A 207 15.16 1.61 -8.58
N PHE A 208 14.97 0.45 -7.96
CA PHE A 208 15.25 -0.85 -8.58
C PHE A 208 14.48 -1.05 -9.90
N TYR A 209 13.17 -0.79 -9.94
CA TYR A 209 12.40 -0.96 -11.19
C TYR A 209 12.56 0.22 -12.16
N GLY A 210 12.72 1.44 -11.65
CA GLY A 210 12.90 2.65 -12.46
C GLY A 210 14.18 2.64 -13.29
N GLU A 211 15.31 2.25 -12.69
CA GLU A 211 16.59 2.11 -13.40
C GLU A 211 16.54 1.07 -14.54
N ARG A 212 15.60 0.13 -14.46
CA ARG A 212 15.39 -0.93 -15.44
C ARG A 212 14.30 -0.58 -16.47
N GLY A 213 13.74 0.62 -16.40
CA GLY A 213 12.64 1.07 -17.26
C GLY A 213 11.35 0.26 -17.09
N GLY A 214 11.21 -0.44 -15.95
CA GLY A 214 10.11 -1.36 -15.67
C GLY A 214 8.96 -0.73 -14.90
N GLU A 215 7.82 -1.41 -14.90
CA GLU A 215 6.69 -1.12 -14.03
C GLU A 215 6.90 -1.74 -12.64
N LEU A 216 6.26 -1.19 -11.62
CA LEU A 216 6.24 -1.84 -10.31
C LEU A 216 5.40 -3.13 -10.42
N PRO A 217 5.94 -4.31 -10.04
CA PRO A 217 5.22 -5.57 -10.13
C PRO A 217 4.27 -5.77 -8.94
N VAL A 218 3.39 -4.79 -8.73
CA VAL A 218 2.39 -4.80 -7.67
C VAL A 218 1.07 -4.22 -8.16
N GLY A 219 -0.04 -4.92 -7.87
CA GLY A 219 -1.39 -4.54 -8.31
C GLY A 219 -2.05 -3.48 -7.41
N GLN A 220 -2.03 -3.71 -6.10
CA GLN A 220 -2.55 -2.79 -5.10
C GLN A 220 -1.60 -2.67 -3.90
N VAL A 221 -1.49 -1.47 -3.34
CA VAL A 221 -0.78 -1.20 -2.09
C VAL A 221 -1.76 -0.64 -1.07
N MET A 222 -1.77 -1.20 0.14
CA MET A 222 -2.47 -0.65 1.30
C MET A 222 -1.37 -0.28 2.29
N ILE A 223 -1.29 1.00 2.64
CA ILE A 223 -0.17 1.50 3.42
C ILE A 223 -0.66 2.41 4.54
N GLU A 224 -0.01 2.33 5.70
CA GLU A 224 -0.07 3.40 6.69
C GLU A 224 1.16 4.29 6.57
N LEU A 225 0.96 5.57 6.29
CA LEU A 225 2.02 6.54 6.18
C LEU A 225 2.26 7.22 7.53
N HIS A 226 3.46 7.06 8.05
CA HIS A 226 3.90 7.62 9.32
C HIS A 226 4.74 8.89 9.10
N LEU A 227 4.24 10.06 9.48
CA LEU A 227 5.02 11.31 9.54
C LEU A 227 5.70 11.45 10.90
N VAL A 228 6.71 10.61 11.16
CA VAL A 228 7.42 10.53 12.45
C VAL A 228 7.90 11.91 12.92
N ASP A 229 8.59 12.63 12.03
CA ASP A 229 8.92 14.04 12.22
C ASP A 229 9.12 14.74 10.86
N ASP A 230 9.17 16.07 10.90
CA ASP A 230 9.34 16.92 9.73
C ASP A 230 10.82 17.03 9.27
N GLN A 231 11.75 16.39 9.99
CA GLN A 231 13.19 16.37 9.64
C GLN A 231 13.52 15.24 8.66
N HIS A 232 12.90 14.08 8.84
CA HIS A 232 13.11 12.92 7.97
C HIS A 232 12.23 12.98 6.72
N VAL A 233 11.04 13.58 6.81
CA VAL A 233 10.13 13.79 5.70
C VAL A 233 9.59 15.22 5.74
N ASP A 234 10.11 16.09 4.88
CA ASP A 234 9.55 17.43 4.66
C ASP A 234 8.61 17.46 3.44
N PHE A 235 7.93 18.59 3.22
CA PHE A 235 6.98 18.73 2.10
C PHE A 235 7.61 18.51 0.73
N ALA A 236 8.81 19.04 0.50
CA ALA A 236 9.51 18.87 -0.77
C ALA A 236 9.82 17.39 -1.03
N ARG A 237 10.30 16.69 0.01
CA ARG A 237 10.59 15.26 -0.02
C ARG A 237 9.34 14.43 -0.28
N PHE A 238 8.24 14.73 0.44
CA PHE A 238 6.98 14.01 0.34
C PHE A 238 6.34 14.18 -1.03
N VAL A 239 6.22 15.41 -1.56
CA VAL A 239 5.71 15.66 -2.92
C VAL A 239 6.50 14.86 -3.95
N LYS A 240 7.83 14.95 -3.91
CA LYS A 240 8.70 14.21 -4.83
C LYS A 240 8.49 12.71 -4.71
N TRP A 241 8.38 12.18 -3.49
CA TRP A 241 8.14 10.75 -3.26
C TRP A 241 6.79 10.29 -3.81
N TRP A 242 5.73 11.03 -3.51
CA TRP A 242 4.37 10.76 -3.96
C TRP A 242 4.27 10.76 -5.50
N GLU A 243 4.85 11.77 -6.14
CA GLU A 243 4.81 11.91 -7.60
C GLU A 243 5.60 10.81 -8.32
N ARG A 244 6.63 10.26 -7.69
CA ARG A 244 7.29 9.06 -8.20
C ARG A 244 6.32 7.87 -8.24
N LEU A 245 5.59 7.61 -7.15
CA LEU A 245 4.58 6.54 -7.12
C LEU A 245 3.51 6.74 -8.20
N GLU A 246 2.99 7.96 -8.33
CA GLU A 246 2.04 8.31 -9.39
C GLU A 246 2.62 8.09 -10.79
N GLY A 247 3.91 8.39 -10.99
CA GLY A 247 4.67 8.12 -12.20
C GLY A 247 4.75 6.63 -12.55
N PHE A 248 4.84 5.77 -11.54
CA PHE A 248 4.76 4.31 -11.70
C PHE A 248 3.33 3.77 -11.91
N GLY A 249 2.31 4.63 -11.86
CA GLY A 249 0.92 4.24 -12.08
C GLY A 249 0.10 4.09 -10.82
N MET A 250 0.64 4.38 -9.64
CA MET A 250 -0.15 4.35 -8.41
C MET A 250 -1.18 5.46 -8.40
N ARG A 251 -2.43 5.11 -8.12
CA ARG A 251 -3.55 6.04 -7.98
C ARG A 251 -4.21 5.87 -6.62
N PRO A 252 -4.35 6.94 -5.82
CA PRO A 252 -4.96 6.85 -4.50
C PRO A 252 -6.47 6.66 -4.66
N VAL A 253 -6.97 5.53 -4.16
CA VAL A 253 -8.37 5.13 -4.29
C VAL A 253 -9.14 5.18 -2.98
N TRP A 254 -8.42 5.19 -1.87
CA TRP A 254 -8.97 5.35 -0.55
C TRP A 254 -8.00 6.12 0.34
N PHE A 255 -8.57 6.81 1.31
CA PHE A 255 -7.88 7.55 2.36
C PHE A 255 -8.66 7.41 3.66
N GLU A 256 -8.01 7.01 4.74
CA GLU A 256 -8.57 6.96 6.08
C GLU A 256 -7.56 7.56 7.06
N SER A 257 -7.97 8.56 7.84
CA SER A 257 -7.08 9.10 8.88
C SER A 257 -7.02 8.15 10.07
N ASN A 258 -5.83 7.85 10.58
CA ASN A 258 -5.71 7.10 11.82
C ASN A 258 -6.05 8.04 12.99
N LEU A 259 -7.29 7.97 13.44
CA LEU A 259 -7.77 8.82 14.54
C LEU A 259 -7.06 8.52 15.87
N LEU A 260 -6.51 7.31 16.06
CA LEU A 260 -5.77 6.98 17.29
C LEU A 260 -4.47 7.79 17.39
N ALA A 261 -3.81 8.08 16.27
CA ALA A 261 -2.64 8.98 16.26
C ALA A 261 -2.97 10.37 16.81
N VAL A 262 -4.24 10.79 16.74
CA VAL A 262 -4.72 12.04 17.31
C VAL A 262 -5.22 11.86 18.75
N THR A 263 -5.97 10.80 19.05
CA THR A 263 -6.67 10.67 20.34
C THR A 263 -5.85 10.06 21.46
N LEU A 264 -4.74 9.37 21.16
CA LEU A 264 -3.91 8.71 22.18
C LEU A 264 -2.96 9.66 22.91
N GLY A 265 -2.61 10.78 22.29
CA GLY A 265 -1.69 11.76 22.86
C GLY A 265 -2.34 12.65 23.94
N GLU A 266 -1.52 13.20 24.82
CA GLU A 266 -1.98 14.25 25.74
C GLU A 266 -2.11 15.60 25.01
N GLY A 267 -3.30 16.20 25.07
CA GLY A 267 -3.57 17.50 24.43
C GLY A 267 -3.88 17.40 22.94
N LYS A 268 -3.76 18.53 22.23
CA LYS A 268 -3.98 18.57 20.78
C LYS A 268 -2.73 18.04 20.06
N THR A 269 -2.94 17.04 19.20
CA THR A 269 -1.90 16.44 18.35
C THR A 269 -2.28 16.54 16.87
N ASP A 270 -1.29 16.41 16.01
CA ASP A 270 -1.48 16.42 14.55
C ASP A 270 -1.81 15.00 14.03
N PRO A 271 -2.63 14.87 12.97
CA PRO A 271 -2.93 13.58 12.35
C PRO A 271 -1.74 13.08 11.53
N ARG A 272 -0.69 12.60 12.19
CA ARG A 272 0.58 12.19 11.57
C ARG A 272 0.58 10.80 10.96
N CYS A 273 -0.47 10.01 11.18
CA CYS A 273 -0.64 8.69 10.59
C CYS A 273 -1.93 8.62 9.77
N VAL A 274 -1.83 8.13 8.53
CA VAL A 274 -2.98 7.98 7.62
C VAL A 274 -2.83 6.73 6.77
N GLU A 275 -3.94 6.09 6.50
CA GLU A 275 -4.00 4.94 5.61
C GLU A 275 -4.36 5.36 4.18
N TYR A 276 -3.65 4.81 3.21
CA TYR A 276 -3.99 4.90 1.80
C TYR A 276 -4.15 3.53 1.18
N VAL A 277 -5.04 3.45 0.19
CA VAL A 277 -5.05 2.37 -0.79
C VAL A 277 -4.66 2.95 -2.14
N TRP A 278 -3.64 2.39 -2.77
CA TRP A 278 -3.25 2.69 -4.14
C TRP A 278 -3.51 1.52 -5.06
N VAL A 279 -4.06 1.81 -6.24
CA VAL A 279 -4.16 0.85 -7.35
C VAL A 279 -3.14 1.22 -8.42
N ASN A 280 -2.41 0.23 -8.93
CA ASN A 280 -1.50 0.42 -10.04
C ASN A 280 -2.25 0.35 -11.37
N VAL A 281 -2.52 1.49 -11.99
CA VAL A 281 -3.29 1.58 -13.25
C VAL A 281 -2.48 1.25 -14.51
N LYS A 282 -1.17 1.03 -14.38
CA LYS A 282 -0.30 0.61 -15.49
C LYS A 282 -0.10 -0.90 -15.52
N ASP A 283 -0.39 -1.59 -14.43
CA ASP A 283 -0.12 -3.02 -14.31
C ASP A 283 -1.17 -3.88 -15.03
N GLY A 284 -0.83 -4.34 -16.23
CA GLY A 284 -1.68 -5.22 -17.03
C GLY A 284 -1.93 -6.62 -16.43
N ARG A 285 -1.27 -7.00 -15.32
CA ARG A 285 -1.51 -8.28 -14.63
C ARG A 285 -2.54 -8.16 -13.50
N SER A 286 -2.89 -6.94 -13.12
CA SER A 286 -3.83 -6.68 -12.04
C SER A 286 -5.22 -7.24 -12.37
N VAL A 287 -5.78 -8.01 -11.45
CA VAL A 287 -7.18 -8.48 -11.57
C VAL A 287 -8.18 -7.32 -11.58
N LEU A 288 -7.77 -6.15 -11.08
CA LEU A 288 -8.59 -4.94 -11.03
C LEU A 288 -8.77 -4.26 -12.40
N LEU A 289 -7.93 -4.61 -13.40
CA LEU A 289 -7.96 -4.00 -14.73
C LEU A 289 -8.40 -4.97 -15.84
N GLY A 290 -8.74 -6.21 -15.48
CA GLY A 290 -9.05 -7.30 -16.41
C GLY A 290 -10.49 -7.36 -16.94
N GLU A 291 -11.32 -6.33 -16.68
CA GLU A 291 -12.70 -6.20 -17.17
C GLU A 291 -12.86 -5.06 -18.17
#